data_AF-A0AA97GSJ6-F1
#
_entry.id   AF-A0AA97GSJ6-F1
#
_cell.length_a   1.000
_cell.length_b   1.000
_cell.length_c   1.000
_cell.angle_alpha   90.00
_cell.angle_beta   90.00
_cell.angle_gamma   90.00
#
_symmetry.space_group_name_H-M   'P 1'
#
loop_
_entity.id
_entity.type
_entity.pdbx_description
1 polymer ?
#
loop_
_entity_poly.entity_id
_entity_poly.type
_entity_poly.pdbx_seq_one_letter_code
_entity_poly.pdbx_strand_id
1 'polypeptide(L)'
;MTYPTPPQGPQRSPWASPAVIVAIIVGVLVLIGGVTGALVYANSQSDETATAGSSSESASPKPEQSGSTVTVTQQPTQGPTAQDRAPTVAPPPTTSHSWPTVSGADWQGFAGSSARCNADDAAVFIGYTDRSQIVVCQVGSQVGRNYYKGSADGGSIEIDYPTRSGNTFTAVNGGTSYEVSTSALVITVPGDSPHVESMIQAWVD
;
A
#
# COMPACT_ATOMS: atom_id res chain seq x y z
N MET A 1 68.97 10.08 2.43
CA MET A 1 68.83 8.75 3.05
C MET A 1 67.35 8.54 3.32
N THR A 2 66.65 7.81 2.46
CA THR A 2 65.20 7.58 2.58
C THR A 2 65.00 6.15 3.05
N TYR A 3 64.40 5.96 4.23
CA TYR A 3 64.03 4.64 4.74
C TYR A 3 62.71 4.18 4.09
N PRO A 4 62.59 2.92 3.66
CA PRO A 4 61.31 2.37 3.23
C PRO A 4 60.40 2.11 4.43
N THR A 5 59.13 2.44 4.28
CA THR A 5 58.05 2.14 5.24
C THR A 5 57.72 0.64 5.23
N PRO A 6 57.47 0.01 6.39
CA PRO A 6 57.05 -1.39 6.45
C PRO A 6 55.60 -1.57 5.99
N PRO A 7 55.24 -2.74 5.43
CA PRO A 7 53.89 -3.02 4.98
C PRO A 7 52.94 -3.18 6.18
N GLN A 8 51.78 -2.53 6.12
CA GLN A 8 50.71 -2.69 7.10
C GLN A 8 50.02 -4.04 6.88
N GLY A 9 50.00 -4.89 7.91
CA GLY A 9 49.28 -6.16 7.89
C GLY A 9 47.75 -5.97 7.85
N PRO A 10 46.98 -7.00 7.47
CA PRO A 10 45.53 -6.91 7.35
C PRO A 10 44.87 -6.54 8.69
N GLN A 11 44.09 -5.46 8.68
CA GLN A 11 43.23 -5.05 9.80
C GLN A 11 42.16 -6.13 10.04
N ARG A 12 42.19 -6.80 11.19
CA ARG A 12 41.15 -7.78 11.57
C ARG A 12 39.91 -7.04 12.06
N SER A 13 38.77 -7.26 11.38
CA SER A 13 37.47 -6.71 11.79
C SER A 13 37.01 -7.33 13.12
N PRO A 14 36.60 -6.52 14.12
CA PRO A 14 36.12 -7.02 15.41
C PRO A 14 34.84 -7.88 15.29
N TRP A 15 34.15 -7.82 14.15
CA TRP A 15 32.91 -8.54 13.86
C TRP A 15 33.13 -10.04 13.57
N ALA A 16 34.38 -10.45 13.30
CA ALA A 16 34.75 -11.85 13.12
C ALA A 16 35.18 -12.54 14.43
N SER A 17 35.02 -11.88 15.58
CA SER A 17 35.38 -12.46 16.88
C SER A 17 34.37 -13.55 17.24
N PRO A 18 34.80 -14.78 17.58
CA PRO A 18 33.90 -15.89 17.91
C PRO A 18 32.96 -15.53 19.08
N ALA A 19 33.40 -14.69 20.02
CA ALA A 19 32.56 -14.20 21.12
C ALA A 19 31.35 -13.35 20.64
N VAL A 20 31.52 -12.54 19.60
CA VAL A 20 30.43 -11.71 19.03
C VAL A 20 29.41 -12.60 18.31
N ILE A 21 29.89 -13.61 17.59
CA ILE A 21 29.04 -14.59 16.90
C ILE A 21 28.19 -15.38 17.91
N VAL A 22 28.79 -15.86 19.01
CA VAL A 22 28.04 -16.56 20.07
C VAL A 22 26.98 -15.65 20.70
N ALA A 23 27.29 -14.38 20.98
CA ALA A 23 26.34 -13.44 21.57
C ALA A 23 25.12 -13.19 20.64
N ILE A 24 25.34 -13.08 19.33
CA ILE A 24 24.27 -12.91 18.34
C ILE A 24 23.37 -14.15 18.32
N ILE A 25 23.96 -15.36 18.26
CA ILE A 25 23.18 -16.61 18.23
C ILE A 25 22.33 -16.76 19.50
N VAL A 26 22.90 -16.49 20.67
CA VAL A 26 22.16 -16.55 21.94
C VAL A 26 21.02 -15.52 21.96
N GLY A 27 21.28 -14.29 21.49
CA GLY A 27 20.24 -13.26 21.39
C GLY A 27 19.08 -13.66 20.49
N VAL A 28 19.37 -14.23 19.31
CA VAL A 28 18.34 -14.71 18.37
C VAL A 28 17.53 -15.85 18.98
N LEU A 29 18.16 -16.80 19.66
CA LEU A 29 17.44 -17.92 20.30
C LEU A 29 16.50 -17.46 21.43
N VAL A 30 16.92 -16.47 22.23
CA VAL A 30 16.07 -15.89 23.28
C VAL A 30 14.88 -15.14 22.67
N LEU A 31 15.08 -14.40 21.58
CA LEU A 31 13.99 -13.70 20.89
C LEU A 31 12.96 -14.66 20.30
N ILE A 32 13.41 -15.71 19.61
CA ILE A 32 12.51 -16.73 19.04
C ILE A 32 11.73 -17.42 20.17
N GLY A 33 12.41 -17.90 21.22
CA GLY A 33 11.75 -18.55 22.36
C GLY A 33 10.75 -17.63 23.08
N GLY A 34 11.09 -16.35 23.25
CA GLY A 34 10.20 -15.36 23.88
C GLY A 34 8.93 -15.10 23.07
N VAL A 35 9.05 -14.92 21.75
CA VAL A 35 7.89 -14.69 20.87
C VAL A 35 6.98 -15.92 20.81
N THR A 36 7.54 -17.12 20.68
CA THR A 36 6.74 -18.36 20.67
C THR A 36 6.06 -18.59 22.02
N GLY A 37 6.76 -18.34 23.13
CA GLY A 37 6.18 -18.43 24.48
C GLY A 37 5.02 -17.46 24.71
N ALA A 38 5.14 -16.21 24.25
CA ALA A 38 4.10 -15.20 24.38
C ALA A 38 2.83 -15.56 23.56
N LEU A 39 3.01 -16.09 22.35
CA LEU A 39 1.90 -16.51 21.49
C LEU A 39 1.12 -17.69 22.07
N VAL A 40 1.82 -18.70 22.63
CA VAL A 40 1.18 -19.84 23.31
C VAL A 40 0.47 -19.41 24.59
N TYR A 41 1.07 -18.50 25.36
CA TYR A 41 0.46 -17.97 26.58
C TYR A 41 -0.82 -17.16 26.30
N ALA A 42 -0.82 -16.33 25.25
CA ALA A 42 -1.99 -15.56 24.84
C ALA A 42 -3.15 -16.46 24.40
N ASN A 43 -2.87 -17.57 23.72
CA ASN A 43 -3.90 -18.49 23.24
C ASN A 43 -4.52 -19.34 24.38
N SER A 44 -3.77 -19.57 25.46
CA SER A 44 -4.20 -20.37 26.62
C SER A 44 -5.14 -19.63 27.60
N GLN A 45 -5.33 -18.31 27.46
CA GLN A 45 -6.25 -17.52 28.30
C GLN A 45 -7.69 -17.42 27.75
N SER A 46 -8.02 -18.20 26.72
CA SER A 46 -9.32 -18.10 26.02
C SER A 46 -10.44 -18.93 26.63
N ASP A 47 -10.19 -19.68 27.69
CA ASP A 47 -11.18 -20.56 28.34
C ASP A 47 -11.38 -20.13 29.79
N GLU A 48 -12.38 -19.29 30.06
CA GLU A 48 -13.30 -19.37 31.22
C GLU A 48 -14.27 -18.18 31.22
N THR A 49 -15.53 -18.41 30.80
CA THR A 49 -16.76 -18.18 31.58
C THR A 49 -17.96 -18.17 30.63
N ALA A 50 -18.60 -19.34 30.48
CA ALA A 50 -20.01 -19.40 30.18
C ALA A 50 -20.75 -19.58 31.51
N THR A 51 -21.79 -18.77 31.79
CA THR A 51 -23.12 -19.25 32.23
C THR A 51 -24.08 -18.08 32.48
N ALA A 52 -25.14 -18.08 31.66
CA ALA A 52 -26.54 -17.72 31.88
C ALA A 52 -26.94 -16.56 32.82
N GLY A 53 -27.81 -15.69 32.29
CA GLY A 53 -28.65 -14.77 33.06
C GLY A 53 -29.75 -14.16 32.19
N SER A 54 -30.83 -14.92 32.00
CA SER A 54 -32.07 -14.54 31.35
C SER A 54 -32.74 -13.32 32.01
N SER A 55 -33.32 -12.41 31.22
CA SER A 55 -34.58 -11.72 31.56
C SER A 55 -35.21 -11.09 30.31
N SER A 56 -36.42 -11.54 30.05
CA SER A 56 -37.37 -11.15 29.00
C SER A 56 -38.04 -9.81 29.26
N GLU A 57 -38.45 -9.10 28.21
CA GLU A 57 -39.76 -8.41 28.07
C GLU A 57 -39.90 -7.95 26.59
N SER A 58 -40.67 -8.67 25.76
CA SER A 58 -42.04 -8.32 25.28
C SER A 58 -42.19 -6.84 24.87
N ALA A 59 -42.59 -6.48 23.64
CA ALA A 59 -43.76 -7.01 22.94
C ALA A 59 -43.73 -6.78 21.40
N SER A 60 -44.50 -7.64 20.75
CA SER A 60 -45.03 -7.73 19.38
C SER A 60 -45.10 -6.48 18.49
N PRO A 61 -45.12 -6.67 17.17
CA PRO A 61 -46.30 -6.25 16.41
C PRO A 61 -46.88 -7.32 15.48
N LYS A 62 -48.21 -7.50 15.51
CA LYS A 62 -49.03 -8.08 14.43
C LYS A 62 -49.42 -6.98 13.43
N PRO A 63 -49.80 -7.37 12.20
CA PRO A 63 -49.77 -6.53 11.00
C PRO A 63 -51.11 -5.82 10.75
N GLU A 64 -51.09 -4.73 9.99
CA GLU A 64 -52.20 -4.37 9.11
C GLU A 64 -51.83 -3.36 8.01
N GLN A 65 -52.36 -3.71 6.84
CA GLN A 65 -52.36 -3.08 5.53
C GLN A 65 -53.30 -1.86 5.53
N SER A 66 -52.91 -0.71 4.97
CA SER A 66 -53.72 0.06 4.00
C SER A 66 -53.01 1.35 3.58
N GLY A 67 -53.17 1.71 2.31
CA GLY A 67 -52.48 2.83 1.69
C GLY A 67 -53.01 4.21 2.07
N SER A 68 -52.23 5.22 1.74
CA SER A 68 -52.74 6.47 1.18
C SER A 68 -51.62 7.24 0.51
N THR A 69 -51.75 7.40 -0.80
CA THR A 69 -51.00 8.36 -1.61
C THR A 69 -51.35 9.77 -1.14
N VAL A 70 -50.36 10.57 -0.73
CA VAL A 70 -50.53 12.01 -0.59
C VAL A 70 -49.67 12.70 -1.63
N THR A 71 -50.31 13.10 -2.72
CA THR A 71 -49.81 14.09 -3.66
C THR A 71 -49.80 15.44 -2.97
N VAL A 72 -48.63 15.98 -2.65
CA VAL A 72 -48.50 17.37 -2.18
C VAL A 72 -48.20 18.25 -3.40
N THR A 73 -49.24 18.91 -3.90
CA THR A 73 -49.13 20.07 -4.79
C THR A 73 -48.65 21.26 -3.95
N GLN A 74 -47.37 21.64 -4.06
CA GLN A 74 -46.90 22.90 -3.49
C GLN A 74 -47.11 24.03 -4.49
N GLN A 75 -47.96 24.98 -4.10
CA GLN A 75 -48.22 26.24 -4.78
C GLN A 75 -47.04 27.21 -4.55
N PRO A 76 -46.59 27.98 -5.56
CA PRO A 76 -45.44 28.89 -5.39
C PRO A 76 -45.86 30.13 -4.60
N THR A 77 -45.31 30.30 -3.41
CA THR A 77 -45.34 31.59 -2.70
C THR A 77 -44.24 32.47 -3.26
N GLN A 78 -44.64 33.57 -3.90
CA GLN A 78 -43.76 34.62 -4.41
C GLN A 78 -42.99 35.28 -3.25
N GLY A 79 -41.69 35.07 -3.22
CA GLY A 79 -40.74 35.82 -2.39
C GLY A 79 -40.24 37.08 -3.10
N PRO A 80 -39.81 38.11 -2.35
CA PRO A 80 -39.42 39.39 -2.93
C PRO A 80 -38.09 39.31 -3.70
N THR A 81 -38.11 39.91 -4.89
CA THR A 81 -37.04 40.34 -5.81
C THR A 81 -35.61 39.86 -5.53
N ALA A 82 -35.16 38.95 -6.39
CA ALA A 82 -33.77 38.53 -6.55
C ALA A 82 -32.85 39.70 -6.92
N GLN A 83 -31.81 39.93 -6.12
CA GLN A 83 -30.60 40.59 -6.58
C GLN A 83 -29.64 39.48 -6.99
N ASP A 84 -29.56 39.28 -8.30
CA ASP A 84 -28.75 38.29 -8.99
C ASP A 84 -27.26 38.52 -8.72
N ARG A 85 -26.73 37.84 -7.69
CA ARG A 85 -25.30 37.60 -7.59
C ARG A 85 -25.09 36.15 -7.98
N ALA A 86 -24.75 35.95 -9.25
CA ALA A 86 -24.29 34.66 -9.75
C ALA A 86 -23.29 34.04 -8.77
N PRO A 87 -23.44 32.76 -8.38
CA PRO A 87 -22.41 32.09 -7.60
C PRO A 87 -21.14 32.06 -8.46
N THR A 88 -20.10 32.75 -8.03
CA THR A 88 -18.76 32.55 -8.55
C THR A 88 -18.37 31.12 -8.18
N VAL A 89 -18.59 30.18 -9.08
CA VAL A 89 -18.03 28.83 -9.00
C VAL A 89 -16.52 29.01 -9.07
N ALA A 90 -15.85 28.78 -7.95
CA ALA A 90 -14.40 28.70 -7.95
C ALA A 90 -13.99 27.60 -8.95
N PRO A 91 -13.01 27.85 -9.84
CA PRO A 91 -12.50 26.81 -10.71
C PRO A 91 -12.03 25.63 -9.83
N PRO A 92 -12.26 24.38 -10.25
CA PRO A 92 -11.76 23.23 -9.51
C PRO A 92 -10.24 23.37 -9.34
N PRO A 93 -9.67 22.94 -8.20
CA PRO A 93 -8.23 22.94 -8.03
C PRO A 93 -7.63 22.11 -9.17
N THR A 94 -6.87 22.75 -10.06
CA THR A 94 -6.06 22.05 -11.07
C THR A 94 -4.80 21.58 -10.37
N THR A 95 -4.82 20.37 -9.81
CA THR A 95 -3.59 19.66 -9.45
C THR A 95 -2.84 19.36 -10.75
N SER A 96 -1.72 20.07 -10.95
CA SER A 96 -0.81 19.81 -12.06
C SER A 96 -0.05 18.53 -11.76
N HIS A 97 -0.37 17.45 -12.47
CA HIS A 97 0.38 16.19 -12.40
C HIS A 97 1.46 16.16 -13.48
N SER A 98 2.61 15.59 -13.16
CA SER A 98 3.60 15.21 -14.15
C SER A 98 3.00 14.18 -15.10
N TRP A 99 3.26 14.34 -16.40
CA TRP A 99 2.80 13.39 -17.41
C TRP A 99 3.86 12.32 -17.68
N PRO A 100 3.51 11.03 -17.59
CA PRO A 100 4.44 9.96 -17.89
C PRO A 100 4.77 9.88 -19.38
N THR A 101 5.97 9.40 -19.70
CA THR A 101 6.43 9.15 -21.06
C THR A 101 6.20 7.71 -21.52
N VAL A 102 5.48 6.92 -20.73
CA VAL A 102 5.21 5.49 -20.98
C VAL A 102 4.03 5.34 -21.92
N SER A 103 4.19 4.53 -22.97
CA SER A 103 3.14 4.33 -23.99
C SER A 103 1.90 3.69 -23.37
N GLY A 104 0.72 4.20 -23.71
CA GLY A 104 -0.56 3.68 -23.21
C GLY A 104 -0.88 4.05 -21.75
N ALA A 105 -0.06 4.89 -21.13
CA ALA A 105 -0.30 5.39 -19.78
C ALA A 105 -0.69 6.88 -19.77
N ASP A 106 -1.47 7.25 -18.76
CA ASP A 106 -1.74 8.62 -18.36
C ASP A 106 -1.25 8.85 -16.92
N TRP A 107 -1.53 10.02 -16.35
CA TRP A 107 -1.11 10.41 -14.99
C TRP A 107 -1.60 9.46 -13.87
N GLN A 108 -2.52 8.53 -14.13
CA GLN A 108 -2.99 7.52 -13.18
C GLN A 108 -2.45 6.12 -13.45
N GLY A 109 -1.72 5.88 -14.55
CA GLY A 109 -1.30 4.54 -14.94
C GLY A 109 -1.81 4.12 -16.31
N PHE A 110 -1.90 2.82 -16.56
CA PHE A 110 -2.26 2.27 -17.87
C PHE A 110 -3.77 2.36 -18.13
N ALA A 111 -4.15 2.97 -19.25
CA ALA A 111 -5.55 3.05 -19.64
C ALA A 111 -6.06 1.65 -20.05
N GLY A 112 -7.14 1.17 -19.42
CA GLY A 112 -7.73 -0.14 -19.72
C GLY A 112 -7.05 -1.34 -19.05
N SER A 113 -6.19 -1.10 -18.05
CA SER A 113 -5.55 -2.14 -17.24
C SER A 113 -5.89 -1.98 -15.77
N SER A 114 -5.78 -3.07 -15.00
CA SER A 114 -5.82 -3.05 -13.53
C SER A 114 -4.61 -2.37 -12.89
N ALA A 115 -3.52 -2.17 -13.64
CA ALA A 115 -2.39 -1.34 -13.22
C ALA A 115 -2.72 0.15 -13.40
N ARG A 116 -3.71 0.64 -12.63
CA ARG A 116 -4.20 2.02 -12.63
C ARG A 116 -4.58 2.47 -11.23
N CYS A 117 -4.15 3.66 -10.83
CA CYS A 117 -4.48 4.26 -9.54
C CYS A 117 -5.98 4.39 -9.31
N ASN A 118 -6.36 4.26 -8.04
CA ASN A 118 -7.73 4.40 -7.55
C ASN A 118 -8.14 5.88 -7.51
N ALA A 119 -9.44 6.15 -7.59
CA ALA A 119 -10.01 7.50 -7.48
C ALA A 119 -9.29 8.53 -8.37
N ASP A 120 -8.84 9.65 -7.80
CA ASP A 120 -8.05 10.70 -8.43
C ASP A 120 -6.57 10.68 -8.00
N ASP A 121 -6.10 9.54 -7.48
CA ASP A 121 -4.71 9.37 -7.07
C ASP A 121 -3.77 9.40 -8.28
N ALA A 122 -2.63 10.04 -8.12
CA ALA A 122 -1.61 10.16 -9.15
C ALA A 122 -0.59 9.03 -9.08
N ALA A 123 -0.13 8.57 -10.24
CA ALA A 123 1.00 7.68 -10.32
C ALA A 123 2.30 8.45 -10.04
N VAL A 124 3.19 7.85 -9.24
CA VAL A 124 4.57 8.31 -8.99
C VAL A 124 5.61 7.37 -9.61
N PHE A 125 5.17 6.21 -10.09
CA PHE A 125 5.94 5.30 -10.93
C PHE A 125 4.99 4.61 -11.90
N ILE A 126 5.40 4.47 -13.16
CA ILE A 126 4.71 3.66 -14.16
C ILE A 126 5.76 2.91 -14.95
N GLY A 127 5.57 1.61 -15.16
CA GLY A 127 6.42 0.83 -16.04
C GLY A 127 5.77 -0.46 -16.51
N TYR A 128 6.27 -1.01 -17.61
CA TYR A 128 5.86 -2.33 -18.07
C TYR A 128 7.04 -3.14 -18.60
N THR A 129 6.89 -4.45 -18.45
CA THR A 129 7.79 -5.50 -18.95
C THR A 129 7.08 -6.24 -20.07
N ASP A 130 7.68 -7.33 -20.59
CA ASP A 130 7.00 -8.21 -21.54
C ASP A 130 5.75 -8.90 -20.95
N ARG A 131 5.63 -8.95 -19.62
CA ARG A 131 4.57 -9.70 -18.91
C ARG A 131 3.73 -8.87 -17.94
N SER A 132 4.35 -7.85 -17.35
CA SER A 132 3.82 -7.16 -16.18
C SER A 132 3.63 -5.67 -16.47
N GLN A 133 2.55 -5.10 -15.95
CA GLN A 133 2.35 -3.67 -15.84
C GLN A 133 2.34 -3.27 -14.37
N ILE A 134 3.08 -2.21 -14.05
CA ILE A 134 3.33 -1.77 -12.69
C ILE A 134 3.03 -0.29 -12.56
N VAL A 135 2.28 0.07 -11.52
CA VAL A 135 2.06 1.45 -11.12
C VAL A 135 2.27 1.57 -9.62
N VAL A 136 2.98 2.62 -9.19
CA VAL A 136 2.97 3.03 -7.78
C VAL A 136 2.20 4.34 -7.72
N CYS A 137 1.19 4.37 -6.87
CA CYS A 137 0.23 5.46 -6.74
C CYS A 137 0.45 6.19 -5.43
N GLN A 138 0.23 7.50 -5.42
CA GLN A 138 0.22 8.34 -4.23
C GLN A 138 -1.21 8.68 -3.85
N VAL A 139 -1.56 8.43 -2.59
CA VAL A 139 -2.95 8.63 -2.14
C VAL A 139 -3.22 10.12 -1.89
N GLY A 140 -4.07 10.72 -2.72
CA GLY A 140 -4.30 12.16 -2.78
C GLY A 140 -2.98 12.92 -2.94
N SER A 141 -2.85 14.06 -2.25
CA SER A 141 -1.63 14.87 -2.27
C SER A 141 -0.64 14.56 -1.13
N GLN A 142 -0.75 13.39 -0.48
CA GLN A 142 0.09 13.08 0.69
C GLN A 142 1.37 12.36 0.26
N VAL A 143 2.47 13.12 0.27
CA VAL A 143 3.79 12.61 -0.08
C VAL A 143 4.17 11.39 0.77
N GLY A 144 4.56 10.30 0.10
CA GLY A 144 5.05 9.08 0.74
C GLY A 144 3.96 8.10 1.19
N ARG A 145 2.67 8.49 1.12
CA ARG A 145 1.57 7.55 1.33
C ARG A 145 1.22 6.91 -0.01
N ASN A 146 1.93 5.85 -0.33
CA ASN A 146 1.83 5.18 -1.61
C ASN A 146 1.16 3.80 -1.50
N TYR A 147 0.73 3.26 -2.63
CA TYR A 147 0.36 1.86 -2.82
C TYR A 147 0.85 1.37 -4.18
N TYR A 148 1.21 0.10 -4.24
CA TYR A 148 1.66 -0.59 -5.44
C TYR A 148 0.48 -1.27 -6.11
N LYS A 149 0.38 -1.18 -7.44
CA LYS A 149 -0.50 -2.00 -8.26
C LYS A 149 0.30 -2.73 -9.32
N GLY A 150 0.15 -4.05 -9.34
CA GLY A 150 0.74 -4.92 -10.35
C GLY A 150 -0.36 -5.63 -11.13
N SER A 151 -0.16 -5.80 -12.43
CA SER A 151 -1.04 -6.57 -13.30
C SER A 151 -0.20 -7.46 -14.21
N ALA A 152 -0.46 -8.76 -14.19
CA ALA A 152 0.25 -9.75 -15.01
C ALA A 152 -0.68 -10.94 -15.30
N ASP A 153 -0.64 -11.46 -16.53
CA ASP A 153 -1.38 -12.67 -16.95
C ASP A 153 -2.88 -12.68 -16.61
N GLY A 154 -3.52 -11.50 -16.65
CA GLY A 154 -4.94 -11.33 -16.31
C GLY A 154 -5.25 -11.28 -14.80
N GLY A 155 -4.25 -11.45 -13.94
CA GLY A 155 -4.33 -11.21 -12.51
C GLY A 155 -3.82 -9.81 -12.14
N SER A 156 -4.27 -9.32 -10.98
CA SER A 156 -3.80 -8.05 -10.43
C SER A 156 -3.71 -8.07 -8.91
N ILE A 157 -2.78 -7.31 -8.37
CA ILE A 157 -2.59 -7.13 -6.93
C ILE A 157 -2.49 -5.64 -6.59
N GLU A 158 -2.91 -5.32 -5.37
CA GLU A 158 -2.67 -4.03 -4.73
C GLU A 158 -1.95 -4.29 -3.40
N ILE A 159 -0.90 -3.54 -3.12
CA ILE A 159 -0.11 -3.68 -1.90
C ILE A 159 0.12 -2.28 -1.31
N ASP A 160 -0.36 -2.10 -0.09
CA ASP A 160 -0.19 -0.84 0.63
C ASP A 160 1.25 -0.60 1.07
N TYR A 161 1.60 0.68 1.22
CA TYR A 161 2.83 1.14 1.87
C TYR A 161 4.15 0.59 1.28
N PRO A 162 4.38 0.63 -0.06
CA PRO A 162 5.69 0.33 -0.60
C PRO A 162 6.72 1.34 -0.09
N THR A 163 7.90 0.85 0.27
CA THR A 163 9.01 1.72 0.68
C THR A 163 9.67 2.31 -0.56
N ARG A 164 10.08 3.58 -0.51
CA ARG A 164 10.81 4.24 -1.60
C ARG A 164 12.27 4.46 -1.21
N SER A 165 13.18 4.09 -2.10
CA SER A 165 14.61 4.40 -2.02
C SER A 165 15.08 4.96 -3.36
N GLY A 166 15.25 6.28 -3.45
CA GLY A 166 15.51 6.96 -4.72
C GLY A 166 14.38 6.73 -5.73
N ASN A 167 14.71 6.16 -6.89
CA ASN A 167 13.77 5.82 -7.96
C ASN A 167 13.27 4.37 -7.89
N THR A 168 13.57 3.67 -6.80
CA THR A 168 13.16 2.28 -6.56
C THR A 168 12.06 2.25 -5.51
N PHE A 169 11.07 1.38 -5.72
CA PHE A 169 9.99 1.11 -4.77
C PHE A 169 9.97 -0.38 -4.44
N THR A 170 9.77 -0.72 -3.16
CA THR A 170 9.68 -2.11 -2.73
C THR A 170 8.35 -2.34 -2.02
N ALA A 171 7.49 -3.17 -2.62
CA ALA A 171 6.25 -3.64 -2.01
C ALA A 171 6.44 -5.06 -1.47
N VAL A 172 5.78 -5.41 -0.36
CA VAL A 172 5.88 -6.76 0.24
C VAL A 172 4.50 -7.32 0.50
N ASN A 173 4.24 -8.54 0.05
CA ASN A 173 3.00 -9.27 0.29
C ASN A 173 3.29 -10.72 0.68
N GLY A 174 2.89 -11.14 1.90
CA GLY A 174 3.07 -12.52 2.36
C GLY A 174 4.52 -13.03 2.34
N GLY A 175 5.51 -12.12 2.44
CA GLY A 175 6.94 -12.45 2.33
C GLY A 175 7.52 -12.35 0.92
N THR A 176 6.70 -12.23 -0.12
CA THR A 176 7.15 -11.94 -1.49
C THR A 176 7.44 -10.45 -1.62
N SER A 177 8.63 -10.08 -2.09
CA SER A 177 9.00 -8.68 -2.35
C SER A 177 8.97 -8.37 -3.84
N TYR A 178 8.41 -7.22 -4.18
CA TYR A 178 8.36 -6.65 -5.52
C TYR A 178 9.18 -5.36 -5.51
N GLU A 179 10.44 -5.45 -5.94
CA GLU A 179 11.31 -4.29 -6.10
C GLU A 179 11.19 -3.78 -7.53
N VAL A 180 10.68 -2.57 -7.69
CA VAL A 180 10.48 -1.95 -8.99
C VAL A 180 11.38 -0.73 -9.14
N SER A 181 12.09 -0.68 -10.25
CA SER A 181 12.94 0.43 -10.67
C SER A 181 12.68 0.74 -12.14
N THR A 182 13.29 1.80 -12.67
CA THR A 182 13.16 2.14 -14.09
C THR A 182 13.85 1.13 -15.02
N SER A 183 14.68 0.22 -14.50
CA SER A 183 15.38 -0.79 -15.30
C SER A 183 14.74 -2.18 -15.23
N ALA A 184 14.14 -2.55 -14.10
CA ALA A 184 13.56 -3.88 -13.90
C ALA A 184 12.51 -3.94 -12.79
N LEU A 185 11.66 -4.96 -12.87
CA LEU A 185 10.91 -5.53 -11.75
C LEU A 185 11.67 -6.77 -11.26
N VAL A 186 12.02 -6.80 -9.98
CA VAL A 186 12.62 -7.95 -9.30
C VAL A 186 11.62 -8.50 -8.29
N ILE A 187 11.22 -9.75 -8.49
CA ILE A 187 10.29 -10.47 -7.62
C ILE A 187 11.09 -11.51 -6.84
N THR A 188 11.08 -11.43 -5.52
CA THR A 188 11.75 -12.41 -4.66
C THR A 188 10.73 -13.11 -3.80
N VAL A 189 10.59 -14.42 -4.02
CA VAL A 189 9.77 -15.32 -3.20
C VAL A 189 10.69 -16.01 -2.19
N PRO A 190 10.31 -16.13 -0.91
CA PRO A 190 11.15 -16.81 0.09
C PRO A 190 11.46 -18.25 -0.32
N GLY A 191 12.75 -18.58 -0.44
CA GLY A 191 13.22 -19.92 -0.80
C GLY A 191 13.49 -20.12 -2.30
N ASP A 192 13.11 -19.17 -3.15
CA ASP A 192 13.33 -19.22 -4.60
C ASP A 192 14.44 -18.26 -5.05
N SER A 193 14.98 -18.49 -6.26
CA SER A 193 15.84 -17.52 -6.92
C SER A 193 15.03 -16.29 -7.37
N PRO A 194 15.58 -15.06 -7.28
CA PRO A 194 14.88 -13.87 -7.75
C PRO A 194 14.46 -13.99 -9.22
N HIS A 195 13.20 -13.66 -9.50
CA HIS A 195 12.70 -13.49 -10.84
C HIS A 195 12.93 -12.04 -11.28
N VAL A 196 13.56 -11.83 -12.43
CA VAL A 196 13.90 -10.50 -12.94
C VAL A 196 13.23 -10.29 -14.28
N GLU A 197 12.44 -9.23 -14.38
CA GLU A 197 11.80 -8.79 -15.61
C GLU A 197 12.34 -7.41 -16.01
N SER A 198 12.94 -7.30 -17.19
CA SER A 198 13.44 -6.01 -17.69
C SER A 198 12.29 -5.07 -18.06
N MET A 199 12.44 -3.79 -17.72
CA MET A 199 11.51 -2.75 -18.13
C MET A 199 11.70 -2.45 -19.62
N ILE A 200 10.59 -2.43 -20.37
CA ILE A 200 10.56 -1.96 -21.75
C ILE A 200 10.47 -0.43 -21.75
N GLN A 201 9.58 0.11 -20.92
CA GLN A 201 9.50 1.53 -20.63
C GLN A 201 9.16 1.72 -19.16
N ALA A 202 9.72 2.77 -18.57
CA ALA A 202 9.38 3.19 -17.22
C ALA A 202 9.50 4.71 -17.09
N TRP A 203 8.76 5.24 -16.13
CA TRP A 203 8.74 6.64 -15.72
C TRP A 203 8.59 6.71 -14.20
N VAL A 204 9.15 7.74 -13.61
CA VAL A 204 9.13 8.01 -12.17
C VAL A 204 9.07 9.52 -11.94
N ASP A 205 8.24 9.94 -11.00
CA ASP A 205 8.06 11.34 -10.59
C ASP A 205 9.13 11.81 -9.58
#